data_AF-A0A3M3Z159-F1
#
_entry.id   AF-A0A3M3Z159-F1
#
_cell.length_a   1.000
_cell.length_b   1.000
_cell.length_c   1.000
_cell.angle_alpha   90.00
_cell.angle_beta   90.00
_cell.angle_gamma   90.00
#
_symmetry.space_group_name_H-M   'P 1'
#
loop_
_entity.id
_entity.type
_entity.pdbx_description
1 polymer ?
#
loop_
_entity_poly.entity_id
_entity_poly.type
_entity_poly.pdbx_seq_one_letter_code
_entity_poly.pdbx_strand_id
1 'polypeptide(L)'
;MAVLLYHGLRREEAAQLKTGDLQERRGIKHLRVHGKGSKIRFLPLHPVAAERIYAYLEQDVERDAAQGPLFRSMRGTTTGAGVTANGLYTIVAQWARVAGIEVERLGVHGLRATAATNALEHDADIAKVQMWLGHANISTTRLYDRRGQRPEDSPTFKVKY
;
A
#
# COMPACT_ATOMS: atom_id res chain seq x y z
N MET A 1 5.73 -0.14 -6.98
CA MET A 1 4.62 0.84 -6.82
C MET A 1 3.27 0.17 -6.58
N ALA A 2 2.91 -0.90 -7.31
CA ALA A 2 1.62 -1.61 -7.15
C ALA A 2 1.28 -1.98 -5.69
N VAL A 3 2.25 -2.51 -4.93
CA VAL A 3 2.04 -2.84 -3.51
C VAL A 3 1.61 -1.63 -2.67
N LEU A 4 2.25 -0.47 -2.86
CA LEU A 4 1.92 0.75 -2.12
C LEU A 4 0.48 1.22 -2.42
N LEU A 5 0.09 1.20 -3.70
CA LEU A 5 -1.21 1.70 -4.15
C LEU A 5 -2.36 0.74 -3.82
N TYR A 6 -2.23 -0.56 -4.11
CA TYR A 6 -3.33 -1.52 -3.92
C TYR A 6 -3.49 -2.01 -2.48
N HIS A 7 -2.51 -1.77 -1.59
CA HIS A 7 -2.58 -2.18 -0.18
C HIS A 7 -2.49 -1.00 0.79
N GLY A 8 -2.37 0.23 0.29
CA GLY A 8 -2.27 1.43 1.10
C GLY A 8 -1.14 1.40 2.12
N LEU A 9 -0.03 0.70 1.88
CA LEU A 9 1.04 0.56 2.88
C LEU A 9 1.75 1.88 3.16
N ARG A 10 2.27 2.03 4.38
CA ARG A 10 3.32 3.04 4.64
C ARG A 10 4.58 2.65 3.87
N ARG A 11 5.36 3.64 3.45
CA ARG A 11 6.63 3.40 2.74
C ARG A 11 7.62 2.60 3.60
N GLU A 12 7.64 2.82 4.91
CA GLU A 12 8.48 2.09 5.86
C GLU A 12 8.06 0.61 5.93
N GLU A 13 6.76 0.34 5.96
CA GLU A 13 6.23 -1.03 5.96
C GLU A 13 6.58 -1.75 4.66
N ALA A 14 6.45 -1.07 3.51
CA ALA A 14 6.79 -1.63 2.21
C ALA A 14 8.31 -1.90 2.06
N ALA A 15 9.16 -1.02 2.59
CA ALA A 15 10.62 -1.19 2.58
C ALA A 15 11.09 -2.37 3.44
N GLN A 16 10.33 -2.75 4.47
CA GLN A 16 10.66 -3.83 5.40
C GLN A 16 10.12 -5.21 4.99
N LEU A 17 9.32 -5.28 3.93
CA LEU A 17 8.78 -6.56 3.44
C LEU A 17 9.91 -7.51 3.05
N LYS A 18 9.72 -8.79 3.37
CA LYS A 18 10.60 -9.90 3.00
C LYS A 18 9.87 -10.85 2.06
N THR A 19 10.62 -11.69 1.33
CA THR A 19 10.01 -12.74 0.50
C THR A 19 9.13 -13.68 1.31
N GLY A 20 9.55 -14.01 2.55
CA GLY A 20 8.77 -14.84 3.48
C GLY A 20 7.49 -14.19 4.03
N ASP A 21 7.24 -12.92 3.72
CA ASP A 21 5.97 -12.25 4.05
C ASP A 21 4.89 -12.51 2.99
N LEU A 22 5.24 -13.07 1.83
CA LEU A 22 4.27 -13.62 0.88
C LEU A 22 3.83 -14.99 1.40
N GLN A 23 2.61 -15.06 1.91
CA GLN A 23 2.08 -16.27 2.54
C GLN A 23 0.79 -16.69 1.86
N GLU A 24 0.47 -17.97 1.96
CA GLU A 24 -0.83 -18.48 1.56
C GLU A 24 -1.65 -18.85 2.78
N ARG A 25 -2.90 -18.40 2.82
CA ARG A 25 -3.84 -18.71 3.90
C ARG A 25 -5.16 -19.10 3.28
N ARG A 26 -5.58 -20.34 3.48
CA ARG A 26 -6.85 -20.89 2.95
C ARG A 26 -6.99 -20.69 1.43
N GLY A 27 -5.92 -20.96 0.67
CA GLY A 27 -5.91 -20.80 -0.80
C GLY A 27 -5.76 -19.35 -1.29
N ILE A 28 -5.67 -18.36 -0.40
CA ILE A 28 -5.56 -16.95 -0.76
C ILE A 28 -4.16 -16.45 -0.41
N LYS A 29 -3.46 -15.87 -1.39
CA LYS A 29 -2.18 -15.20 -1.16
C LYS A 29 -2.39 -13.95 -0.32
N HIS A 30 -1.52 -13.75 0.67
CA HIS A 30 -1.52 -12.63 1.59
C HIS A 30 -0.12 -12.04 1.69
N LEU A 31 -0.09 -10.75 2.00
CA LEU A 31 1.10 -10.05 2.44
C LEU A 31 1.05 -9.89 3.97
N ARG A 32 2.03 -10.45 4.68
CA ARG A 32 2.23 -10.23 6.11
C ARG A 32 2.95 -8.90 6.31
N VAL A 33 2.25 -7.92 6.87
CA VAL A 33 2.78 -6.56 7.05
C VAL A 33 3.04 -6.28 8.53
N HIS A 34 4.25 -5.84 8.82
CA HIS A 34 4.70 -5.42 10.14
C HIS A 34 4.48 -3.90 10.28
N GLY A 35 3.48 -3.51 11.06
CA GLY A 35 3.17 -2.11 11.35
C GLY A 35 3.81 -1.59 12.65
N LYS A 36 3.58 -0.30 12.93
CA LYS A 36 4.07 0.36 14.15
C LYS A 36 3.61 -0.37 15.41
N GLY A 37 4.51 -0.51 16.38
CA GLY A 37 4.23 -1.15 17.67
C GLY A 37 4.09 -2.67 17.57
N SER A 38 4.84 -3.30 16.66
CA SER A 38 4.84 -4.76 16.43
C SER A 38 3.48 -5.35 16.02
N LYS A 39 2.57 -4.51 15.54
CA LYS A 39 1.25 -4.95 15.06
C LYS A 39 1.41 -5.62 13.70
N ILE A 40 1.00 -6.87 13.60
CA ILE A 40 1.01 -7.63 12.35
C ILE A 40 -0.39 -7.62 11.74
N ARG A 41 -0.46 -7.43 10.43
CA ARG A 41 -1.70 -7.61 9.65
C ARG A 41 -1.44 -8.44 8.41
N PHE A 42 -2.42 -9.25 8.04
CA PHE A 42 -2.39 -10.06 6.82
C PHE A 42 -3.33 -9.41 5.82
N LEU A 43 -2.77 -8.88 4.74
CA LEU A 43 -3.54 -8.23 3.69
C LEU A 43 -3.70 -9.21 2.53
N PRO A 44 -4.93 -9.52 2.08
CA PRO A 44 -5.12 -10.29 0.85
C PRO A 44 -4.37 -9.61 -0.29
N LEU A 45 -3.61 -10.39 -1.04
CA LEU A 45 -2.75 -9.86 -2.09
C LEU A 45 -3.61 -9.51 -3.32
N HIS A 46 -3.67 -8.23 -3.66
CA HIS A 46 -4.40 -7.79 -4.85
C HIS A 46 -3.82 -8.44 -6.12
N PRO A 47 -4.64 -8.95 -7.07
CA PRO A 47 -4.15 -9.69 -8.24
C PRO A 47 -3.08 -8.94 -9.05
N VAL A 48 -3.30 -7.65 -9.34
CA VAL A 48 -2.33 -6.81 -10.07
C VAL A 48 -1.01 -6.67 -9.30
N ALA A 49 -1.06 -6.56 -7.98
CA ALA A 49 0.15 -6.48 -7.18
C ALA A 49 0.87 -7.83 -7.12
N ALA A 50 0.13 -8.94 -7.06
CA ALA A 50 0.68 -10.29 -7.11
C ALA A 50 1.45 -10.51 -8.41
N GLU A 51 0.80 -10.25 -9.55
CA GLU A 51 1.41 -10.36 -10.88
C GLU A 51 2.72 -9.56 -10.96
N ARG A 52 2.72 -8.30 -10.51
CA ARG A 52 3.92 -7.44 -10.53
C ARG A 52 5.01 -7.90 -9.57
N ILE A 53 4.65 -8.49 -8.42
CA ILE A 53 5.62 -9.07 -7.49
C ILE A 53 6.26 -10.32 -8.10
N TYR A 54 5.46 -11.24 -8.66
CA TYR A 54 5.98 -12.47 -9.24
C TYR A 54 6.86 -12.19 -10.46
N ALA A 55 6.43 -11.32 -11.37
CA ALA A 55 7.26 -10.90 -12.49
C ALA A 55 8.58 -10.25 -12.04
N TYR A 56 8.56 -9.47 -10.96
CA TYR A 56 9.78 -8.90 -10.37
C TYR A 56 10.69 -9.97 -9.77
N LEU A 57 10.13 -10.97 -9.08
CA LEU A 57 10.91 -12.06 -8.47
C LEU A 57 11.51 -13.00 -9.52
N GLU A 58 10.81 -13.26 -10.62
CA GLU A 58 11.29 -14.08 -11.74
C GLU A 58 12.52 -13.47 -12.43
N GLN A 59 12.65 -12.14 -12.43
CA GLN A 59 13.79 -11.44 -13.01
C GLN A 59 15.03 -11.43 -12.10
N ASP A 60 14.89 -11.76 -10.82
CA ASP A 60 15.96 -11.68 -9.81
C ASP A 60 16.56 -13.08 -9.56
N VAL A 61 17.21 -13.64 -10.59
CA VAL A 61 17.74 -15.02 -10.59
C VAL A 61 18.86 -15.27 -9.57
N GLU A 62 19.55 -14.21 -9.13
CA GLU A 62 20.62 -14.28 -8.11
C GLU A 62 20.08 -14.16 -6.68
N ARG A 63 18.75 -14.13 -6.50
CA ARG A 63 18.13 -14.02 -5.19
C ARG A 63 18.21 -15.33 -4.43
N ASP A 64 18.84 -15.28 -3.25
CA ASP A 64 18.71 -16.35 -2.27
C ASP A 64 17.25 -16.44 -1.76
N ALA A 65 16.66 -17.63 -1.85
CA ALA A 65 15.24 -17.87 -1.62
C ALA A 65 14.82 -17.67 -0.15
N ALA A 66 15.77 -17.75 0.79
CA ALA A 66 15.48 -18.06 2.20
C ALA A 66 15.21 -16.86 3.13
N GLN A 67 14.46 -15.82 2.70
CA GLN A 67 13.94 -14.68 3.51
C GLN A 67 14.65 -13.32 3.37
N GLY A 68 15.21 -13.02 2.21
CA GLY A 68 15.74 -11.69 1.89
C GLY A 68 14.67 -10.59 1.76
N PRO A 69 15.07 -9.32 1.64
CA PRO A 69 14.17 -8.21 1.34
C PRO A 69 13.34 -8.48 0.09
N LEU A 70 12.03 -8.20 0.15
CA LEU A 70 11.16 -8.35 -1.01
C LEU A 70 11.64 -7.42 -2.12
N PHE A 71 11.83 -6.14 -1.82
CA PHE A 71 12.36 -5.16 -2.76
C PHE A 71 13.83 -4.87 -2.46
N ARG A 72 14.72 -5.17 -3.41
CA ARG A 72 16.15 -4.93 -3.28
C ARG A 72 16.50 -3.52 -3.76
N SER A 73 17.54 -2.95 -3.18
CA SER A 73 18.17 -1.74 -3.70
C SER A 73 18.94 -2.07 -4.98
N MET A 74 18.74 -1.27 -6.03
CA MET A 74 19.54 -1.31 -7.26
C MET A 74 20.70 -0.31 -7.24
N ARG A 75 20.93 0.38 -6.10
CA ARG A 75 21.98 1.39 -5.92
C ARG A 75 23.05 0.91 -4.93
N GLY A 76 24.30 1.18 -5.25
CA GLY A 76 25.48 0.96 -4.39
C GLY A 76 26.23 -0.34 -4.68
N THR A 77 27.28 -0.59 -3.90
CA THR A 77 28.13 -1.80 -3.97
C THR A 77 27.57 -2.98 -3.16
N THR A 78 26.49 -2.79 -2.41
CA THR A 78 25.87 -3.83 -1.57
C THR A 78 24.84 -4.62 -2.36
N THR A 79 25.26 -5.69 -3.02
CA THR A 79 24.37 -6.68 -3.62
C THR A 79 23.54 -7.35 -2.52
N GLY A 80 22.20 -7.27 -2.58
CA GLY A 80 21.33 -7.96 -1.61
C GLY A 80 20.60 -7.08 -0.60
N ALA A 81 21.00 -5.82 -0.43
CA ALA A 81 20.35 -4.92 0.53
C ALA A 81 18.91 -4.58 0.10
N GLY A 82 18.03 -4.37 1.09
CA GLY A 82 16.66 -3.92 0.86
C GLY A 82 16.60 -2.45 0.43
N VAL A 83 15.59 -2.09 -0.35
CA VAL A 83 15.31 -0.69 -0.65
C VAL A 83 14.95 0.06 0.64
N THR A 84 15.45 1.29 0.81
CA THR A 84 15.08 2.11 1.96
C THR A 84 13.73 2.80 1.75
N ALA A 85 13.09 3.23 2.85
CA ALA A 85 11.86 4.02 2.77
C ALA A 85 12.03 5.32 1.95
N ASN A 86 13.18 5.98 2.08
CA ASN A 86 13.54 7.13 1.25
C ASN A 86 13.82 6.74 -0.20
N GLY A 87 14.41 5.57 -0.46
CA GLY A 87 14.58 5.03 -1.81
C GLY A 87 13.24 4.83 -2.52
N LEU A 88 12.25 4.24 -1.82
CA LEU A 88 10.88 4.11 -2.33
C LEU A 88 10.25 5.47 -2.62
N TYR A 89 10.42 6.46 -1.74
CA TYR A 89 9.93 7.82 -1.97
C TYR A 89 10.53 8.42 -3.24
N THR A 90 11.84 8.32 -3.42
CA THR A 90 12.53 8.83 -4.62
C THR A 90 12.02 8.18 -5.89
N ILE A 91 11.82 6.85 -5.89
CA ILE A 91 11.27 6.12 -7.04
C ILE A 91 9.85 6.60 -7.36
N VAL A 92 8.98 6.71 -6.34
CA VAL A 92 7.60 7.17 -6.53
C VAL A 92 7.56 8.60 -7.07
N ALA A 93 8.36 9.50 -6.50
CA ALA A 93 8.45 10.89 -6.95
C ALA A 93 8.97 11.01 -8.40
N GLN A 94 9.96 10.19 -8.78
CA GLN A 94 10.47 10.13 -10.14
C GLN A 94 9.36 9.73 -11.13
N TRP A 95 8.64 8.64 -10.84
CA TRP A 95 7.58 8.17 -11.74
C TRP A 95 6.37 9.10 -11.79
N ALA A 96 6.04 9.77 -10.69
CA ALA A 96 5.00 10.81 -10.69
C ALA A 96 5.37 11.96 -11.65
N ARG A 97 6.63 12.41 -11.62
CA ARG A 97 7.13 13.43 -12.55
C ARG A 97 7.08 12.97 -14.01
N VAL A 98 7.52 11.74 -14.28
CA VAL A 98 7.46 11.15 -15.63
C VAL A 98 6.03 11.07 -16.15
N ALA A 99 5.07 10.78 -15.28
CA ALA A 99 3.65 10.73 -15.61
C ALA A 99 2.98 12.12 -15.71
N GLY A 100 3.73 13.21 -15.56
CA GLY A 100 3.18 14.58 -15.57
C GLY A 100 2.28 14.90 -14.37
N ILE A 101 2.40 14.12 -13.29
CA ILE A 101 1.59 14.30 -12.09
C ILE A 101 2.28 15.35 -11.20
N GLU A 102 1.92 16.61 -11.40
CA GLU A 102 2.28 17.70 -10.49
C GLU A 102 1.41 17.63 -9.24
N VAL A 103 1.95 17.02 -8.19
CA VAL A 103 1.27 17.08 -6.88
C VAL A 103 2.17 17.86 -5.94
N GLU A 104 1.76 19.09 -5.66
CA GLU A 104 2.27 19.94 -4.57
C GLU A 104 2.40 19.16 -3.24
N ARG A 105 1.59 18.10 -3.11
CA ARG A 105 1.55 17.15 -2.00
C ARG A 105 1.56 15.69 -2.45
N LEU A 106 2.41 15.30 -3.41
CA LEU A 106 2.89 13.90 -3.44
C LEU A 106 3.80 13.62 -2.22
N GLY A 107 3.51 14.27 -1.10
CA GLY A 107 4.18 14.09 0.16
C GLY A 107 4.09 12.64 0.58
N VAL A 108 4.84 12.36 1.64
CA VAL A 108 5.22 11.08 2.25
C VAL A 108 4.21 9.91 2.18
N HIS A 109 2.91 10.17 1.94
CA HIS A 109 1.82 9.20 1.89
C HIS A 109 0.84 9.33 0.71
N GLY A 110 1.19 9.99 -0.40
CA GLY A 110 0.28 10.24 -1.54
C GLY A 110 -0.45 8.99 -2.06
N LEU A 111 0.27 7.92 -2.38
CA LEU A 111 -0.33 6.66 -2.85
C LEU A 111 -1.24 6.00 -1.81
N ARG A 112 -0.90 6.13 -0.52
CA ARG A 112 -1.72 5.60 0.58
C ARG A 112 -3.01 6.41 0.75
N ALA A 113 -2.95 7.72 0.60
CA ALA A 113 -4.11 8.58 0.60
C ALA A 113 -5.05 8.22 -0.57
N THR A 114 -4.50 8.05 -1.78
CA THR A 114 -5.25 7.60 -2.95
C THR A 114 -5.93 6.25 -2.69
N ALA A 115 -5.21 5.28 -2.13
CA ALA A 115 -5.75 3.97 -1.80
C ALA A 115 -6.92 4.04 -0.79
N ALA A 116 -6.75 4.84 0.26
CA ALA A 116 -7.75 5.03 1.31
C ALA A 116 -9.01 5.71 0.78
N THR A 117 -8.84 6.84 0.08
CA THR A 117 -9.95 7.59 -0.52
C THR A 117 -10.69 6.74 -1.55
N ASN A 118 -9.97 6.08 -2.46
CA ASN A 118 -10.59 5.23 -3.47
C ASN A 118 -11.41 4.08 -2.86
N ALA A 119 -10.91 3.43 -1.80
CA ALA A 119 -11.66 2.38 -1.11
C ALA A 119 -12.96 2.92 -0.50
N LEU A 120 -12.89 4.09 0.15
CA LEU A 120 -14.06 4.72 0.79
C LEU A 120 -15.08 5.24 -0.23
N GLU A 121 -14.62 5.82 -1.34
CA GLU A 121 -15.49 6.28 -2.43
C GLU A 121 -16.24 5.13 -3.12
N HIS A 122 -15.70 3.91 -3.07
CA HIS A 122 -16.37 2.67 -3.51
C HIS A 122 -17.04 1.93 -2.35
N ASP A 123 -17.57 2.69 -1.39
CA ASP A 123 -18.42 2.21 -0.29
C ASP A 123 -17.80 1.17 0.65
N ALA A 124 -16.47 1.09 0.74
CA ALA A 124 -15.84 0.29 1.78
C ALA A 124 -16.23 0.81 3.17
N ASP A 125 -16.48 -0.13 4.08
CA ASP A 125 -16.72 0.19 5.49
C ASP A 125 -15.49 0.87 6.11
N ILE A 126 -15.71 2.01 6.77
CA ILE A 126 -14.61 2.84 7.30
C ILE A 126 -13.81 2.13 8.40
N ALA A 127 -14.43 1.25 9.20
CA ALA A 127 -13.74 0.47 10.21
C ALA A 127 -12.87 -0.61 9.55
N LYS A 128 -13.33 -1.23 8.45
CA LYS A 128 -12.50 -2.15 7.63
C LYS A 128 -11.31 -1.41 7.00
N VAL A 129 -11.52 -0.21 6.45
CA VAL A 129 -10.44 0.61 5.91
C VAL A 129 -9.44 1.03 7.01
N GLN A 130 -9.91 1.38 8.21
CA GLN A 130 -9.03 1.67 9.35
C GLN A 130 -8.12 0.47 9.70
N MET A 131 -8.68 -0.74 9.76
CA MET A 131 -7.92 -1.96 10.04
C MET A 131 -6.91 -2.27 8.92
N TRP A 132 -7.35 -2.18 7.66
CA TRP A 132 -6.51 -2.39 6.48
C TRP A 132 -5.31 -1.44 6.45
N LEU A 133 -5.54 -0.16 6.74
CA LEU A 133 -4.50 0.87 6.84
C LEU A 133 -3.65 0.71 8.10
N GLY A 134 -4.13 0.07 9.16
CA GLY A 134 -3.44 0.00 10.45
C GLY A 134 -3.41 1.34 11.18
N HIS A 135 -4.53 2.09 11.13
CA HIS A 135 -4.72 3.30 11.94
C HIS A 135 -5.16 2.94 13.35
N ALA A 136 -4.55 3.59 14.34
CA ALA A 136 -4.92 3.41 15.74
C ALA A 136 -6.21 4.15 16.11
N ASN A 137 -6.55 5.22 15.39
CA ASN A 137 -7.72 6.05 15.63
C ASN A 137 -8.53 6.21 14.34
N ILE A 138 -9.83 5.97 14.40
CA ILE A 138 -10.76 6.13 13.27
C ILE A 138 -10.74 7.55 12.70
N SER A 139 -10.48 8.57 13.54
CA SER A 139 -10.39 9.97 13.10
C SER A 139 -9.30 10.19 12.06
N THR A 140 -8.22 9.41 12.08
CA THR A 140 -7.19 9.46 11.03
C THR A 140 -7.70 8.91 9.70
N THR A 141 -8.57 7.89 9.73
CA THR A 141 -9.20 7.34 8.53
C THR A 141 -10.24 8.31 7.97
N ARG A 142 -11.01 9.00 8.83
CA ARG A 142 -12.01 10.00 8.42
C ARG A 142 -11.44 11.13 7.58
N LEU A 143 -10.15 11.46 7.72
CA LEU A 143 -9.48 12.44 6.85
C LEU A 143 -9.51 12.07 5.36
N TYR A 144 -9.73 10.78 5.03
CA TYR A 144 -9.82 10.27 3.66
C TYR A 144 -11.26 10.06 3.18
N ASP A 145 -12.25 10.18 4.07
CA ASP A 145 -13.66 9.94 3.75
C ASP A 145 -14.31 11.21 3.18
N ARG A 146 -14.52 11.22 1.86
CA ARG A 146 -15.11 12.35 1.14
C ARG A 146 -16.60 12.18 0.83
N ARG A 147 -17.20 11.05 1.21
CA ARG A 147 -18.61 10.77 0.89
C ARG A 147 -19.57 11.80 1.45
N GLY A 148 -19.26 12.39 2.61
CA GLY A 148 -20.05 13.49 3.18
C GLY A 148 -20.11 14.77 2.33
N GLN A 149 -19.29 14.89 1.28
CA GLN A 149 -19.32 16.01 0.34
C GLN A 149 -20.12 15.70 -0.94
N ARG A 150 -20.57 14.45 -1.12
CA ARG A 150 -21.38 14.04 -2.26
C ARG A 150 -22.84 14.46 -2.04
N PRO A 151 -23.44 15.25 -2.95
CA PRO A 151 -24.84 15.64 -2.81
C PRO A 151 -25.77 14.44 -2.61
N GLU A 152 -25.57 13.35 -3.35
CA GLU A 152 -26.37 12.13 -3.28
C GLU A 152 -26.30 11.38 -1.93
N ASP A 153 -25.26 11.62 -1.14
CA ASP A 153 -25.12 11.05 0.19
C ASP A 153 -25.82 11.86 1.27
N SER A 154 -26.33 13.05 0.92
CA SER A 154 -27.13 13.86 1.82
C SER A 154 -28.35 13.06 2.32
N PRO A 155 -28.67 13.12 3.63
CA PRO A 155 -29.89 12.54 4.16
C PRO A 155 -31.14 12.98 3.38
N THR A 156 -31.13 14.18 2.79
CA THR A 156 -32.18 14.72 1.93
C THR A 156 -32.61 13.74 0.82
N PHE A 157 -31.67 13.05 0.17
CA PHE A 157 -31.99 12.11 -0.92
C PHE A 157 -32.32 10.69 -0.44
N LYS A 158 -32.20 10.41 0.86
CA LYS A 158 -32.45 9.09 1.45
C LYS A 158 -33.79 9.00 2.19
N VAL A 159 -34.52 10.12 2.34
CA VAL A 159 -35.90 10.14 2.88
C VAL A 159 -36.87 9.56 1.86
N LYS A 160 -37.71 8.61 2.28
CA LYS A 160 -38.85 8.09 1.49
C LYS A 160 -40.11 8.21 2.34
N TYR A 161 -41.20 8.71 1.74
CA TYR A 161 -42.55 8.73 2.31
C TYR A 161 -43.32 7.47 1.91
#